data_AF-A0AAN7YVD9-F1
#
_entry.id   AF-A0AAN7YVD9-F1
#
_cell.length_a   1.000
_cell.length_b   1.000
_cell.length_c   1.000
_cell.angle_alpha   90.00
_cell.angle_beta   90.00
_cell.angle_gamma   90.00
#
_symmetry.space_group_name_H-M   'P 1'
#
loop_
_entity.id
_entity.type
_entity.pdbx_description
1 polymer ?
#
loop_
_entity_poly.entity_id
_entity_poly.type
_entity_poly.pdbx_seq_one_letter_code
_entity_poly.pdbx_strand_id
1 'polypeptide(L)'
;MDLENENIDFVKCLHIVVTPNQCERSHFFCFSCFKKCPICKNIRSNGFINTICKYQFKEDENSFGFVEDSEGCTFSGPLKNIAHHEETCKYRFEDCIYSVQNNKKSYGLFIKNNIRYGFYTGKTKPSKCKIRFKDLDFHYLVCPFRPKECKFCKSEILYSIKEHENFCSFSPMSETNELDNDQIEILRIKKQHQEVILSLKKEFSIQQMEKEKTILKLEKLVKENLSEPKNKFHWKIKNYLEFIRIGYCKSDKFLVQNFQFQFCILSDRDSIEGKSYIRLQLDSSDIPKGKFINTEISLKFKNQSGPLGNLYLESNLTFPILTSDSGCGVGHSINTHDLESNGFIKNNTLLISAEVKIKDIFWLVE
;
A
#
# COMPACT_ATOMS: atom_id res chain seq x y z
N MET A 1 -17.21 23.17 23.08
CA MET A 1 -18.24 23.35 22.05
C MET A 1 -19.21 22.21 22.23
N ASP A 2 -20.48 22.51 22.53
CA ASP A 2 -21.52 21.50 22.67
C ASP A 2 -21.89 20.96 21.29
N LEU A 3 -21.31 19.82 20.94
CA LEU A 3 -21.58 19.09 19.69
C LEU A 3 -23.05 18.61 19.58
N GLU A 4 -23.81 18.64 20.68
CA GLU A 4 -25.20 18.15 20.74
C GLU A 4 -26.19 19.00 19.94
N ASN A 5 -25.83 20.24 19.61
CA ASN A 5 -26.69 21.17 18.87
C ASN A 5 -26.21 21.42 17.43
N GLU A 6 -25.13 20.77 16.98
CA GLU A 6 -24.71 20.86 15.59
C GLU A 6 -25.59 19.95 14.71
N ASN A 7 -26.09 20.52 13.61
CA ASN A 7 -26.85 19.76 12.62
C ASN A 7 -25.94 18.79 11.87
N ILE A 8 -26.37 17.53 11.79
CA ILE A 8 -25.69 16.48 11.06
C ILE A 8 -26.54 16.13 9.85
N ASP A 9 -25.88 16.13 8.68
CA ASP A 9 -26.48 15.68 7.43
C ASP A 9 -26.17 14.19 7.23
N PHE A 10 -27.21 13.39 6.97
CA PHE A 10 -27.03 12.03 6.46
C PHE A 10 -26.54 12.09 5.02
N VAL A 11 -25.30 11.65 4.79
CA VAL A 11 -24.77 11.51 3.42
C VAL A 11 -24.84 10.05 3.01
N LYS A 12 -25.61 9.81 1.94
CA LYS A 12 -25.86 8.49 1.39
C LYS A 12 -24.59 7.83 0.83
N CYS A 13 -24.33 6.58 1.23
CA CYS A 13 -23.36 5.70 0.58
C CYS A 13 -24.05 4.99 -0.60
N LEU A 14 -23.58 5.21 -1.83
CA LEU A 14 -24.26 4.73 -3.06
C LEU A 14 -23.69 3.42 -3.63
N HIS A 15 -22.87 2.68 -2.89
CA HIS A 15 -22.26 1.41 -3.33
C HIS A 15 -21.54 1.42 -4.70
N ILE A 16 -21.19 2.58 -5.23
CA ILE A 16 -20.40 2.63 -6.47
C ILE A 16 -18.93 2.52 -6.09
N VAL A 17 -18.37 1.33 -6.37
CA VAL A 17 -16.94 0.97 -6.54
C VAL A 17 -16.22 0.22 -5.39
N VAL A 18 -15.52 -0.82 -5.85
CA VAL A 18 -14.61 -1.80 -5.22
C VAL A 18 -13.37 -1.19 -4.53
N THR A 19 -13.14 0.13 -4.62
CA THR A 19 -11.97 0.81 -4.07
C THR A 19 -12.32 2.21 -3.55
N PRO A 20 -12.04 2.55 -2.27
CA PRO A 20 -12.28 3.89 -1.74
C PRO A 20 -11.28 4.90 -2.34
N ASN A 21 -11.75 6.10 -2.66
CA ASN A 21 -10.87 7.19 -3.09
C ASN A 21 -10.31 7.92 -1.87
N GLN A 22 -9.03 8.25 -1.92
CA GLN A 22 -8.31 9.01 -0.89
C GLN A 22 -8.02 10.40 -1.44
N CYS A 23 -8.42 11.48 -0.75
CA CYS A 23 -7.98 12.83 -1.15
C CYS A 23 -6.53 13.09 -0.77
N GLU A 24 -5.94 14.19 -1.24
CA GLU A 24 -4.57 14.63 -0.90
C GLU A 24 -4.31 14.75 0.61
N ARG A 25 -5.38 14.88 1.43
CA ARG A 25 -5.31 14.91 2.91
C ARG A 25 -5.66 13.59 3.59
N SER A 26 -5.66 12.48 2.84
CA SER A 26 -5.88 11.14 3.36
C SER A 26 -7.28 10.80 3.89
N HIS A 27 -8.32 11.53 3.48
CA HIS A 27 -9.70 11.16 3.78
C HIS A 27 -10.24 10.17 2.75
N PHE A 28 -10.86 9.07 3.21
CA PHE A 28 -11.49 8.05 2.37
C PHE A 28 -12.98 8.32 2.17
N PHE A 29 -13.47 8.18 0.94
CA PHE A 29 -14.90 8.32 0.62
C PHE A 29 -15.33 7.47 -0.59
N CYS A 30 -16.61 7.11 -0.65
CA CYS A 30 -17.20 6.37 -1.78
C CYS A 30 -17.40 7.29 -3.00
N PHE A 31 -17.38 6.70 -4.21
CA PHE A 31 -17.22 7.40 -5.49
C PHE A 31 -18.28 8.49 -5.76
N SER A 32 -19.48 8.36 -5.20
CA SER A 32 -20.58 9.28 -5.48
C SER A 32 -20.45 10.66 -4.82
N CYS A 33 -19.45 10.88 -3.96
CA CYS A 33 -19.15 12.18 -3.36
C CYS A 33 -18.23 13.08 -4.24
N PHE A 34 -18.00 12.72 -5.51
CA PHE A 34 -16.92 13.32 -6.31
C PHE A 34 -17.32 14.56 -7.12
N LYS A 35 -17.02 15.74 -6.55
CA LYS A 35 -16.43 16.89 -7.28
C LYS A 35 -15.38 17.63 -6.43
N LYS A 36 -15.48 17.58 -5.08
CA LYS A 36 -14.47 18.06 -4.10
C LYS A 36 -14.66 17.27 -2.80
N CYS A 37 -13.57 16.90 -2.10
CA CYS A 37 -13.67 16.22 -0.80
C CYS A 37 -14.55 17.04 0.16
N PRO A 38 -15.69 16.51 0.67
CA PRO A 38 -16.64 17.31 1.47
C PRO A 38 -16.00 17.84 2.75
N ILE A 39 -15.13 17.04 3.38
CA ILE A 39 -14.31 17.44 4.53
C ILE A 39 -13.38 18.60 4.14
N CYS A 40 -12.65 18.50 3.02
CA CYS A 40 -11.72 19.54 2.60
C CYS A 40 -12.37 20.80 2.02
N LYS A 41 -13.57 20.69 1.43
CA LYS A 41 -14.30 21.82 0.82
C LYS A 41 -14.83 22.78 1.89
N ASN A 42 -15.27 22.26 3.03
CA ASN A 42 -15.97 23.03 4.05
C ASN A 42 -15.07 23.59 5.15
N ILE A 43 -13.77 23.27 5.17
CA ILE A 43 -12.78 23.90 6.10
C ILE A 43 -12.65 25.42 5.86
N ARG A 44 -13.11 25.97 4.72
CA ARG A 44 -13.13 27.42 4.48
C ARG A 44 -14.27 28.16 5.20
N SER A 45 -15.20 27.45 5.82
CA SER A 45 -16.28 27.98 6.65
C SER A 45 -16.14 27.36 8.04
N ASN A 46 -16.11 28.16 9.10
CA ASN A 46 -15.84 27.75 10.50
C ASN A 46 -16.91 26.80 11.11
N GLY A 47 -17.15 25.63 10.53
CA GLY A 47 -18.02 24.60 11.06
C GLY A 47 -17.54 23.22 10.62
N PHE A 48 -17.17 22.37 11.57
CA PHE A 48 -16.97 20.96 11.32
C PHE A 48 -18.37 20.36 11.10
N ILE A 49 -18.75 20.09 9.85
CA ILE A 49 -19.95 19.28 9.61
C ILE A 49 -19.56 17.83 9.89
N ASN A 50 -20.08 17.27 10.97
CA ASN A 50 -19.99 15.85 11.26
C ASN A 50 -20.88 15.12 10.26
N THR A 51 -20.29 14.39 9.32
CA THR A 51 -21.03 13.58 8.34
C THR A 51 -20.91 12.11 8.72
N ILE A 52 -22.03 11.44 8.97
CA ILE A 52 -22.08 10.00 9.23
C ILE A 52 -22.51 9.29 7.95
N CYS A 53 -21.69 8.34 7.50
CA CYS A 53 -21.98 7.51 6.33
C CYS A 53 -22.65 6.21 6.78
N LYS A 54 -23.93 6.03 6.44
CA LYS A 54 -24.72 4.81 6.69
C LYS A 54 -25.35 4.29 5.40
N TYR A 55 -25.55 2.97 5.34
CA TYR A 55 -26.38 2.31 4.35
C TYR A 55 -27.85 2.47 4.75
N GLN A 56 -28.73 2.58 3.74
CA GLN A 56 -30.17 2.79 3.95
C GLN A 56 -30.94 1.77 3.11
N PHE A 57 -31.79 0.99 3.77
CA PHE A 57 -32.64 -0.01 3.12
C PHE A 57 -34.11 0.26 3.43
N LYS A 58 -34.99 0.04 2.47
CA LYS A 58 -36.44 0.04 2.69
C LYS A 58 -36.98 -1.39 2.66
N GLU A 59 -38.09 -1.61 3.33
CA GLU A 59 -38.84 -2.86 3.18
C GLU A 59 -39.42 -2.90 1.76
N ASP A 60 -39.26 -4.02 1.07
CA ASP A 60 -39.86 -4.23 -0.25
C ASP A 60 -41.29 -4.70 -0.07
N GLU A 61 -42.26 -3.93 -0.56
CA GLU A 61 -43.67 -4.32 -0.48
C GLU A 61 -43.97 -5.62 -1.26
N ASN A 62 -43.10 -6.02 -2.19
CA ASN A 62 -43.27 -7.19 -3.03
C ASN A 62 -42.40 -8.39 -2.63
N SER A 63 -41.53 -8.28 -1.62
CA SER A 63 -40.70 -9.38 -1.16
C SER A 63 -40.50 -9.39 0.35
N PHE A 64 -40.30 -10.57 0.95
CA PHE A 64 -39.95 -10.70 2.37
C PHE A 64 -38.47 -10.31 2.59
N GLY A 65 -38.13 -9.05 2.36
CA GLY A 65 -36.75 -8.56 2.41
C GLY A 65 -36.62 -7.04 2.41
N PHE A 66 -35.41 -6.58 2.74
CA PHE A 66 -35.02 -5.18 2.62
C PHE A 66 -34.28 -4.98 1.30
N VAL A 67 -34.67 -3.96 0.54
CA VAL A 67 -34.01 -3.57 -0.72
C VAL A 67 -33.37 -2.19 -0.56
N GLU A 68 -32.27 -1.98 -1.28
CA GLU A 68 -31.58 -0.69 -1.30
C GLU A 68 -32.49 0.37 -1.97
N ASP A 69 -32.72 1.49 -1.29
CA ASP A 69 -33.48 2.60 -1.87
C ASP A 69 -32.54 3.60 -2.55
N SER A 70 -32.77 3.89 -3.83
CA SER A 70 -32.06 4.93 -4.58
C SER A 70 -32.32 6.35 -4.06
N GLU A 71 -33.44 6.59 -3.37
CA GLU A 71 -33.77 7.91 -2.82
C GLU A 71 -33.29 8.10 -1.39
N GLY A 72 -33.43 7.07 -0.56
CA GLY A 72 -32.96 7.08 0.83
C GLY A 72 -33.69 8.08 1.74
N CYS A 73 -33.16 8.28 2.94
CA CYS A 73 -33.61 9.28 3.90
C CYS A 73 -32.75 10.55 3.81
N THR A 74 -33.40 11.71 3.70
CA THR A 74 -32.77 13.04 3.62
C THR A 74 -32.82 13.81 4.95
N PHE A 75 -32.94 13.10 6.08
CA PHE A 75 -33.01 13.73 7.39
C PHE A 75 -31.76 14.58 7.70
N SER A 76 -31.99 15.80 8.17
CA SER A 76 -30.99 16.72 8.70
C SER A 76 -31.50 17.26 10.04
N GLY A 77 -30.70 17.13 11.08
CA GLY A 77 -31.08 17.53 12.43
C GLY A 77 -29.94 17.38 13.44
N PRO A 78 -30.14 17.81 14.69
CA PRO A 78 -29.10 17.76 15.71
C PRO A 78 -28.74 16.32 16.09
N LEU A 79 -27.48 16.07 16.46
CA LEU A 79 -26.94 14.74 16.80
C LEU A 79 -27.82 13.95 17.79
N LYS A 80 -28.38 14.62 18.80
CA LYS A 80 -29.26 14.03 19.81
C LYS A 80 -30.55 13.42 19.23
N ASN A 81 -30.99 13.88 18.06
CA ASN A 81 -32.20 13.39 17.41
C ASN A 81 -31.92 12.24 16.42
N ILE A 82 -30.65 11.89 16.16
CA ILE A 82 -30.30 10.85 15.19
C ILE A 82 -30.79 9.47 15.66
N ALA A 83 -30.55 9.10 16.92
CA ALA A 83 -30.99 7.81 17.44
C ALA A 83 -32.53 7.66 17.34
N HIS A 84 -33.26 8.71 17.71
CA HIS A 84 -34.71 8.70 17.60
C HIS A 84 -35.20 8.64 16.15
N HIS A 85 -34.51 9.34 15.24
CA HIS A 85 -34.81 9.24 13.82
C HIS A 85 -34.55 7.82 13.28
N GLU A 86 -33.44 7.19 13.64
CA GLU A 86 -33.12 5.81 13.22
C GLU A 86 -34.14 4.79 13.71
N GLU A 87 -34.74 5.01 14.88
CA GLU A 87 -35.80 4.15 15.43
C GLU A 87 -37.17 4.35 14.77
N THR A 88 -37.44 5.57 14.27
CA THR A 88 -38.77 5.96 13.75
C THR A 88 -38.83 6.05 12.23
N CYS A 89 -37.69 6.02 11.55
CA CYS A 89 -37.63 6.13 10.11
C CYS A 89 -38.10 4.83 9.45
N LYS A 90 -38.81 4.96 8.31
CA LYS A 90 -39.18 3.82 7.47
C LYS A 90 -37.99 3.07 6.87
N TYR A 91 -36.80 3.65 6.92
CA TYR A 91 -35.56 3.05 6.43
C TYR A 91 -34.80 2.38 7.57
N ARG A 92 -34.24 1.21 7.28
CA ARG A 92 -33.26 0.55 8.13
C ARG A 92 -31.87 1.07 7.82
N PHE A 93 -31.14 1.45 8.85
CA PHE A 93 -29.77 1.96 8.73
C PHE A 93 -28.74 0.90 9.12
N GLU A 94 -27.68 0.76 8.33
CA GLU A 94 -26.51 -0.07 8.71
C GLU A 94 -25.22 0.74 8.60
N ASP A 95 -24.29 0.52 9.53
CA ASP A 95 -23.04 1.28 9.56
C ASP A 95 -22.14 0.94 8.36
N CYS A 96 -21.57 1.97 7.74
CA CYS A 96 -20.56 1.76 6.70
C CYS A 96 -19.30 1.14 7.31
N ILE A 97 -18.82 0.03 6.74
CA ILE A 97 -17.60 -0.68 7.22
C ILE A 97 -16.36 0.23 7.28
N TYR A 98 -16.33 1.29 6.47
CA TYR A 98 -15.25 2.28 6.42
C TYR A 98 -15.45 3.46 7.40
N SER A 99 -16.69 3.71 7.85
CA SER A 99 -17.00 4.70 8.90
C SER A 99 -16.42 4.26 10.26
N VAL A 100 -16.56 2.98 10.58
CA VAL A 100 -16.12 2.40 11.87
C VAL A 100 -14.60 2.43 12.06
N GLN A 101 -13.83 2.44 10.97
CA GLN A 101 -12.36 2.44 11.05
C GLN A 101 -11.77 3.84 11.30
N ASN A 102 -12.43 4.91 10.85
CA ASN A 102 -11.93 6.28 11.04
C ASN A 102 -12.25 6.85 12.44
N ASN A 103 -13.36 6.46 13.05
CA ASN A 103 -13.75 6.96 14.38
C ASN A 103 -12.95 6.37 15.55
N LYS A 104 -12.08 5.37 15.32
CA LYS A 104 -11.24 4.80 16.40
C LYS A 104 -10.07 5.69 16.82
N LYS A 105 -9.74 6.76 16.09
CA LYS A 105 -8.56 7.61 16.37
C LYS A 105 -8.85 9.08 16.69
N SER A 106 -10.10 9.52 16.68
CA SER A 106 -10.43 10.92 16.96
C SER A 106 -11.68 11.03 17.82
N TYR A 107 -11.46 11.47 19.06
CA TYR A 107 -12.42 11.89 20.08
C TYR A 107 -13.19 10.79 20.81
N GLY A 108 -12.88 10.67 22.10
CA GLY A 108 -13.57 9.78 23.02
C GLY A 108 -14.96 10.31 23.35
N LEU A 109 -15.95 9.44 23.19
CA LEU A 109 -17.18 9.42 23.96
C LEU A 109 -17.75 8.00 23.84
N PHE A 110 -17.52 7.22 24.89
CA PHE A 110 -18.14 5.92 25.08
C PHE A 110 -19.62 6.14 25.42
N ILE A 111 -20.52 5.90 24.47
CA ILE A 111 -21.88 5.48 24.82
C ILE A 111 -21.84 3.95 24.82
N LYS A 112 -21.78 3.38 26.03
CA LYS A 112 -22.09 1.97 26.29
C LYS A 112 -23.55 1.74 25.93
N ASN A 113 -23.83 1.40 24.68
CA ASN A 113 -25.05 0.67 24.33
C ASN A 113 -24.68 -0.78 24.03
N ASN A 114 -24.75 -1.58 25.09
CA ASN A 114 -24.98 -3.01 25.01
C ASN A 114 -26.34 -3.25 24.35
N ILE A 115 -26.41 -3.20 23.01
CA ILE A 115 -27.48 -3.84 22.28
C ILE A 115 -26.94 -5.22 21.89
N ARG A 116 -27.39 -6.18 22.69
CA ARG A 116 -27.24 -7.62 22.50
C ARG A 116 -27.53 -7.95 21.03
N TYR A 117 -26.56 -8.59 20.39
CA TYR A 117 -26.76 -9.35 19.17
C TYR A 117 -27.94 -10.32 19.37
N GLY A 118 -29.09 -9.97 18.79
CA GLY A 118 -30.18 -10.91 18.56
C GLY A 118 -29.85 -11.75 17.33
N PHE A 119 -29.96 -13.06 17.47
CA PHE A 119 -29.80 -14.11 16.44
C PHE A 119 -28.37 -14.59 16.15
N TYR A 120 -27.62 -14.90 17.20
CA TYR A 120 -26.84 -16.15 17.20
C TYR A 120 -27.37 -17.01 18.33
N THR A 121 -28.25 -17.95 17.98
CA THR A 121 -28.54 -19.10 18.85
C THR A 121 -27.21 -19.69 19.29
N GLY A 122 -27.04 -19.82 20.61
CA GLY A 122 -25.75 -19.98 21.26
C GLY A 122 -24.91 -21.12 20.68
N LYS A 123 -23.88 -20.78 19.91
CA LYS A 123 -22.77 -21.69 19.62
C LYS A 123 -21.78 -21.59 20.77
N THR A 124 -22.04 -22.33 21.83
CA THR A 124 -21.04 -22.58 22.87
C THR A 124 -19.82 -23.23 22.20
N LYS A 125 -18.60 -22.76 22.54
CA LYS A 125 -17.37 -23.44 22.12
C LYS A 125 -17.50 -24.93 22.47
N PRO A 126 -17.15 -25.87 21.57
CA PRO A 126 -16.99 -27.26 21.96
C PRO A 126 -16.02 -27.29 23.14
N SER A 127 -16.52 -27.64 24.32
CA SER A 127 -15.82 -27.45 25.61
C SER A 127 -14.46 -28.15 25.69
N LYS A 128 -14.17 -29.04 24.73
CA LYS A 128 -12.95 -29.84 24.64
C LYS A 128 -11.90 -29.31 23.66
N CYS A 129 -12.17 -28.28 22.85
CA CYS A 129 -11.22 -27.81 21.84
C CYS A 129 -10.56 -26.47 22.23
N LYS A 130 -9.26 -26.49 22.54
CA LYS A 130 -8.45 -25.27 22.75
C LYS A 130 -7.97 -24.73 21.40
N ILE A 131 -8.75 -23.86 20.77
CA ILE A 131 -8.43 -23.27 19.45
C ILE A 131 -8.35 -21.75 19.58
N ARG A 132 -7.41 -21.13 18.85
CA ARG A 132 -7.33 -19.66 18.71
C ARG A 132 -8.48 -19.17 17.82
N PHE A 133 -9.01 -17.98 18.11
CA PHE A 133 -10.18 -17.44 17.41
C PHE A 133 -10.00 -17.37 15.88
N LYS A 134 -8.81 -16.98 15.41
CA LYS A 134 -8.49 -16.91 13.96
C LYS A 134 -8.50 -18.27 13.24
N ASP A 135 -8.37 -19.37 13.98
CA ASP A 135 -8.30 -20.73 13.44
C ASP A 135 -9.69 -21.43 13.58
N LEU A 136 -10.72 -20.72 14.05
CA LEU A 136 -12.02 -21.27 14.43
C LEU A 136 -12.82 -21.80 13.23
N ASP A 137 -12.85 -21.07 12.12
CA ASP A 137 -13.61 -21.46 10.93
C ASP A 137 -13.02 -22.71 10.26
N PHE A 138 -11.69 -22.77 10.16
CA PHE A 138 -11.01 -23.97 9.66
C PHE A 138 -11.22 -25.17 10.59
N HIS A 139 -11.15 -24.94 11.90
CA HIS A 139 -11.43 -26.00 12.87
C HIS A 139 -12.88 -26.52 12.75
N TYR A 140 -13.89 -25.67 12.52
CA TYR A 140 -15.27 -26.12 12.33
C TYR A 140 -15.44 -27.08 11.13
N LEU A 141 -14.58 -27.01 10.13
CA LEU A 141 -14.62 -27.92 8.98
C LEU A 141 -14.09 -29.32 9.33
N VAL A 142 -13.17 -29.43 10.30
CA VAL A 142 -12.46 -30.68 10.62
C VAL A 142 -12.67 -31.17 12.05
N CYS A 143 -13.44 -30.44 12.88
CA CYS A 143 -13.65 -30.77 14.28
C CYS A 143 -14.42 -32.09 14.44
N PRO A 144 -13.84 -33.11 15.10
CA PRO A 144 -14.52 -34.37 15.35
C PRO A 144 -15.67 -34.24 16.36
N PHE A 145 -15.72 -33.15 17.14
CA PHE A 145 -16.74 -32.87 18.15
C PHE A 145 -17.79 -31.86 17.68
N ARG A 146 -17.80 -31.48 16.40
CA ARG A 146 -18.83 -30.60 15.86
C ARG A 146 -20.16 -31.38 15.86
N PRO A 147 -21.24 -30.86 16.48
CA PRO A 147 -22.56 -31.45 16.35
C PRO A 147 -22.91 -31.58 14.87
N LYS A 148 -23.21 -32.80 14.44
CA LYS A 148 -23.75 -33.10 13.11
C LYS A 148 -25.14 -33.66 13.28
N GLU A 149 -26.07 -33.20 12.45
CA GLU A 149 -27.45 -33.67 12.47
C GLU A 149 -27.55 -35.01 11.74
N CYS A 150 -28.18 -36.01 12.38
CA CYS A 150 -28.43 -37.30 11.74
C CYS A 150 -29.45 -37.14 10.61
N LYS A 151 -29.13 -37.64 9.42
CA LYS A 151 -30.02 -37.53 8.25
C LYS A 151 -31.34 -38.30 8.42
N PHE A 152 -31.37 -39.33 9.26
CA PHE A 152 -32.53 -40.18 9.49
C PHE A 152 -33.42 -39.66 10.62
N CYS A 153 -32.87 -39.47 11.83
CA CYS A 153 -33.65 -39.10 13.01
C CYS A 153 -33.59 -37.61 13.39
N LYS A 154 -32.80 -36.79 12.67
CA LYS A 154 -32.62 -35.35 12.91
C LYS A 154 -32.02 -34.98 14.28
N SER A 155 -31.56 -35.95 15.07
CA SER A 155 -30.87 -35.65 16.34
C SER A 155 -29.46 -35.10 16.09
N GLU A 156 -29.04 -34.10 16.86
CA GLU A 156 -27.65 -33.63 16.86
C GLU A 156 -26.72 -34.62 17.56
N ILE A 157 -25.63 -35.01 16.88
CA ILE A 157 -24.70 -36.03 17.36
C ILE A 157 -23.31 -35.43 17.46
N LEU A 158 -22.74 -35.54 18.65
CA LEU A 158 -21.40 -35.04 19.00
C LEU A 158 -20.28 -36.07 18.74
N TYR A 159 -20.65 -37.34 18.54
CA TYR A 159 -19.74 -38.47 18.29
C TYR A 159 -19.85 -38.95 16.83
N SER A 160 -19.12 -40.01 16.46
CA SER A 160 -19.03 -40.51 15.07
C SER A 160 -20.39 -40.64 14.40
N ILE A 161 -20.75 -39.67 13.55
CA ILE A 161 -22.02 -39.65 12.82
C ILE A 161 -22.22 -40.95 12.00
N LYS A 162 -21.12 -41.55 11.53
CA LYS A 162 -21.13 -42.82 10.80
C LYS A 162 -21.58 -43.99 11.67
N GLU A 163 -21.12 -44.06 12.92
CA GLU A 163 -21.53 -45.13 13.84
C GLU A 163 -23.02 -45.00 14.15
N HIS A 164 -23.49 -43.78 14.47
CA HIS A 164 -24.92 -43.59 14.70
C HIS A 164 -25.74 -43.90 13.44
N GLU A 165 -25.35 -43.42 12.27
CA GLU A 165 -26.10 -43.70 11.03
C GLU A 165 -26.23 -45.20 10.74
N ASN A 166 -25.22 -46.01 11.09
CA ASN A 166 -25.25 -47.47 10.94
C ASN A 166 -26.21 -48.17 11.92
N PHE A 167 -26.49 -47.56 13.08
CA PHE A 167 -27.35 -48.12 14.13
C PHE A 167 -28.60 -47.27 14.41
N CYS A 168 -28.90 -46.31 13.54
CA CYS A 168 -30.00 -45.39 13.75
C CYS A 168 -31.31 -46.16 13.64
N SER A 169 -32.13 -46.16 14.69
CA SER A 169 -33.43 -46.85 14.70
C SER A 169 -34.41 -46.34 13.63
N PHE A 170 -34.14 -45.15 13.06
CA PHE A 170 -34.90 -44.54 11.97
C PHE A 170 -34.24 -44.72 10.61
N SER A 171 -33.09 -45.40 10.54
CA SER A 171 -32.53 -45.82 9.26
C SER A 171 -33.52 -46.81 8.66
N PRO A 172 -33.99 -46.60 7.42
CA PRO A 172 -34.79 -47.61 6.74
C PRO A 172 -33.97 -48.90 6.77
N MET A 173 -34.53 -49.96 7.39
CA MET A 173 -33.91 -51.28 7.34
C MET A 173 -33.72 -51.59 5.87
N SER A 174 -32.46 -51.73 5.47
CA SER A 174 -32.10 -51.91 4.07
C SER A 174 -32.77 -53.18 3.57
N GLU A 175 -33.90 -53.04 2.87
CA GLU A 175 -34.26 -53.95 1.80
C GLU A 175 -32.99 -54.11 0.97
N THR A 176 -32.57 -55.35 0.82
CA THR A 176 -31.43 -55.77 -0.01
C THR A 176 -31.75 -55.41 -1.46
N ASN A 177 -31.63 -54.12 -1.78
CA ASN A 177 -31.72 -53.61 -3.11
C ASN A 177 -30.44 -54.06 -3.81
N GLU A 178 -30.57 -55.09 -4.63
CA GLU A 178 -29.63 -55.36 -5.71
C GLU A 178 -29.46 -54.03 -6.47
N LEU A 179 -28.38 -53.33 -6.17
CA LEU A 179 -27.99 -52.13 -6.89
C LEU A 179 -27.74 -52.58 -8.33
N ASP A 180 -28.62 -52.12 -9.23
CA ASP A 180 -28.48 -52.39 -10.66
C ASP A 180 -27.07 -52.00 -11.12
N ASN A 181 -26.51 -52.73 -12.09
CA ASN A 181 -25.10 -52.61 -12.50
C ASN A 181 -24.73 -51.15 -12.86
N ASP A 182 -25.68 -50.41 -13.41
CA ASP A 182 -25.55 -48.98 -13.74
C ASP A 182 -25.25 -48.10 -12.52
N GLN A 183 -25.82 -48.40 -11.35
CA GLN A 183 -25.58 -47.64 -10.13
C GLN A 183 -24.17 -47.89 -9.58
N ILE A 184 -23.66 -49.12 -9.72
CA ILE A 184 -22.29 -49.49 -9.35
C ILE A 184 -21.29 -48.75 -10.25
N GLU A 185 -21.57 -48.65 -11.55
CA GLU A 185 -20.72 -47.93 -12.50
C GLU A 185 -20.69 -46.41 -12.23
N ILE A 186 -21.85 -45.79 -11.97
CA ILE A 186 -21.92 -44.37 -11.58
C ILE A 186 -21.11 -44.10 -10.31
N LEU A 187 -21.18 -44.98 -9.31
CA LEU A 187 -20.39 -44.84 -8.07
C LEU A 187 -18.89 -44.96 -8.34
N ARG A 188 -18.47 -45.85 -9.25
CA ARG A 188 -17.06 -45.99 -9.66
C ARG A 188 -16.55 -44.73 -10.35
N ILE A 189 -17.31 -44.16 -11.28
CA ILE A 189 -16.96 -42.91 -11.98
C ILE A 189 -16.88 -41.74 -10.99
N LYS A 190 -17.86 -41.62 -10.07
CA LYS A 190 -17.83 -40.59 -9.02
C LYS A 190 -16.59 -40.69 -8.14
N LYS A 191 -16.18 -41.91 -7.77
CA LYS A 191 -14.96 -42.13 -6.98
C LYS A 191 -13.71 -41.72 -7.75
N GLN A 192 -13.60 -42.10 -9.03
CA GLN A 192 -12.49 -41.68 -9.89
C GLN A 192 -12.42 -40.16 -10.05
N HIS A 193 -13.55 -39.50 -10.29
CA HIS A 193 -13.61 -38.03 -10.36
C HIS A 193 -13.19 -37.37 -9.05
N GLN A 194 -13.60 -37.94 -7.91
CA GLN A 194 -13.22 -37.44 -6.59
C GLN A 194 -11.71 -37.56 -6.35
N GLU A 195 -11.09 -38.66 -6.78
CA GLU A 195 -9.64 -38.86 -6.71
C GLU A 195 -8.89 -37.85 -7.59
N VAL A 196 -9.37 -37.60 -8.82
CA VAL A 196 -8.81 -36.58 -9.72
C VAL A 196 -8.92 -35.18 -9.12
N ILE A 197 -10.09 -34.81 -8.57
CA ILE A 197 -10.29 -33.51 -7.92
C ILE A 197 -9.33 -33.34 -6.72
N LEU A 198 -9.13 -34.39 -5.91
CA LEU A 198 -8.20 -34.35 -4.79
C LEU A 198 -6.74 -34.19 -5.25
N SER A 199 -6.36 -34.87 -6.34
CA SER A 199 -5.03 -34.72 -6.94
C SER A 199 -4.79 -33.30 -7.44
N LEU A 200 -5.74 -32.72 -8.18
CA LEU A 200 -5.65 -31.35 -8.70
C LEU A 200 -5.59 -30.31 -7.57
N LYS A 201 -6.37 -30.50 -6.49
CA LYS A 201 -6.31 -29.62 -5.31
C LYS A 201 -4.94 -29.64 -4.65
N LYS A 202 -4.31 -30.83 -4.56
CA LYS A 202 -2.96 -30.98 -4.01
C LYS A 202 -1.92 -30.28 -4.89
N GLU A 203 -2.00 -30.46 -6.21
CA GLU A 203 -1.09 -29.80 -7.16
C GLU A 203 -1.22 -28.27 -7.10
N PHE A 204 -2.45 -27.75 -7.12
CA PHE A 204 -2.70 -26.32 -6.99
C PHE A 204 -2.13 -25.74 -5.69
N SER A 205 -2.29 -26.44 -4.57
CA SER A 205 -1.74 -26.01 -3.27
C SER A 205 -0.20 -25.95 -3.28
N ILE A 206 0.47 -26.86 -3.99
CA ILE A 206 1.93 -26.84 -4.16
C ILE A 206 2.35 -25.64 -5.00
N GLN A 207 1.71 -25.42 -6.15
CA GLN A 207 2.01 -24.28 -7.02
C GLN A 207 1.80 -22.94 -6.29
N GLN A 208 0.73 -22.81 -5.51
CA GLN A 208 0.48 -21.62 -4.70
C GLN A 208 1.62 -21.36 -3.70
N MET A 209 2.05 -22.40 -2.96
CA MET A 209 3.16 -22.28 -2.02
C MET A 209 4.48 -21.88 -2.69
N GLU A 210 4.77 -22.37 -3.89
CA GLU A 210 5.96 -21.99 -4.66
C GLU A 210 5.93 -20.54 -5.12
N LYS A 211 4.75 -20.05 -5.55
CA LYS A 211 4.56 -18.64 -5.90
C LYS A 211 4.71 -17.73 -4.69
N GLU A 212 4.13 -18.09 -3.54
CA GLU A 212 4.30 -17.34 -2.28
C GLU A 212 5.77 -17.27 -1.84
N LYS A 213 6.52 -18.38 -1.94
CA LYS A 213 7.97 -18.39 -1.70
C LYS A 213 8.73 -17.47 -2.65
N THR A 214 8.31 -17.39 -3.91
CA THR A 214 8.92 -16.51 -4.91
C THR A 214 8.65 -15.04 -4.60
N ILE A 215 7.42 -14.70 -4.23
CA ILE A 215 7.04 -13.35 -3.81
C ILE A 215 7.88 -12.92 -2.60
N LEU A 216 7.98 -13.75 -1.57
CA LEU A 216 8.79 -13.44 -0.38
C LEU A 216 10.28 -13.23 -0.70
N LYS A 217 10.84 -14.00 -1.65
CA LYS A 217 12.22 -13.79 -2.12
C LYS A 217 12.38 -12.44 -2.83
N LEU A 218 11.44 -12.07 -3.68
CA LEU A 218 11.45 -10.79 -4.39
C LEU A 218 11.27 -9.62 -3.42
N GLU A 219 10.36 -9.72 -2.45
CA GLU A 219 10.19 -8.71 -1.41
C GLU A 219 11.46 -8.51 -0.58
N LYS A 220 12.16 -9.59 -0.24
CA LYS A 220 13.44 -9.53 0.45
C LYS A 220 14.50 -8.82 -0.40
N LEU A 221 14.62 -9.16 -1.69
CA LEU A 221 15.54 -8.49 -2.61
C LEU A 221 15.20 -7.00 -2.76
N VAL A 222 13.92 -6.65 -2.86
CA VAL A 222 13.48 -5.25 -2.90
C VAL A 222 13.87 -4.52 -1.62
N LYS A 223 13.62 -5.11 -0.44
CA LYS A 223 14.00 -4.50 0.85
C LYS A 223 15.51 -4.34 1.01
N GLU A 224 16.30 -5.33 0.59
CA GLU A 224 17.77 -5.24 0.61
C GLU A 224 18.27 -4.16 -0.37
N ASN A 225 17.64 -4.01 -1.53
CA ASN A 225 17.93 -2.95 -2.49
C ASN A 225 17.38 -1.56 -2.07
N LEU A 226 16.40 -1.51 -1.17
CA LEU A 226 15.87 -0.29 -0.54
C LEU A 226 16.71 0.17 0.66
N SER A 227 17.65 -0.65 1.15
CA SER A 227 18.66 -0.15 2.08
C SER A 227 19.40 1.00 1.40
N GLU A 228 19.54 2.13 2.11
CA GLU A 228 19.90 3.45 1.56
C GLU A 228 20.80 3.31 0.34
N PRO A 229 20.32 3.71 -0.86
CA PRO A 229 21.10 3.52 -2.06
C PRO A 229 22.46 4.17 -1.82
N LYS A 230 23.54 3.41 -2.07
CA LYS A 230 24.93 3.86 -1.97
C LYS A 230 25.22 4.88 -3.07
N ASN A 231 24.47 5.98 -3.04
CA ASN A 231 24.58 7.11 -3.93
C ASN A 231 25.76 8.00 -3.56
N LYS A 232 26.47 7.66 -2.47
CA LYS A 232 27.66 8.34 -2.00
C LYS A 232 28.88 7.82 -2.74
N PHE A 233 29.44 8.67 -3.58
CA PHE A 233 30.66 8.48 -4.33
C PHE A 233 31.79 9.29 -3.68
N HIS A 234 32.96 8.68 -3.52
CA HIS A 234 34.16 9.37 -3.02
C HIS A 234 35.19 9.46 -4.14
N TRP A 235 35.51 10.69 -4.53
CA TRP A 235 36.47 10.99 -5.58
C TRP A 235 37.74 11.61 -5.00
N LYS A 236 38.89 11.01 -5.34
CA LYS A 236 40.21 11.54 -5.00
C LYS A 236 40.95 11.94 -6.26
N ILE A 237 41.12 13.24 -6.45
CA ILE A 237 41.91 13.79 -7.56
C ILE A 237 43.35 13.88 -7.08
N LYS A 238 44.23 13.12 -7.71
CA LYS A 238 45.68 13.20 -7.51
C LYS A 238 46.27 14.19 -8.51
N ASN A 239 47.44 14.73 -8.20
CA ASN A 239 48.14 15.71 -9.04
C ASN A 239 47.26 16.93 -9.38
N TYR A 240 46.56 17.48 -8.39
CA TYR A 240 45.62 18.58 -8.57
C TYR A 240 46.20 19.77 -9.37
N LEU A 241 47.43 20.18 -9.10
CA LEU A 241 48.10 21.29 -9.80
C LEU A 241 48.29 21.00 -11.31
N GLU A 242 48.58 19.75 -11.66
CA GLU A 242 48.70 19.33 -13.06
C GLU A 242 47.32 19.34 -13.74
N PHE A 243 46.30 18.84 -13.05
CA PHE A 243 44.91 18.91 -13.51
C PHE A 243 44.48 20.36 -13.78
N ILE A 244 44.73 21.30 -12.86
CA ILE A 244 44.41 22.73 -13.05
C ILE A 244 45.15 23.31 -14.26
N ARG A 245 46.34 22.78 -14.61
CA ARG A 245 47.07 23.16 -15.84
C ARG A 245 46.43 22.60 -17.11
N ILE A 246 45.98 21.35 -17.08
CA ILE A 246 45.32 20.69 -18.22
C ILE A 246 43.93 21.27 -18.49
N GLY A 247 43.25 21.77 -17.44
CA GLY A 247 41.93 22.37 -17.58
C GLY A 247 40.78 21.37 -17.46
N TYR A 248 41.06 20.06 -17.31
CA TYR A 248 40.03 19.04 -17.33
C TYR A 248 40.36 17.74 -16.58
N CYS A 249 39.39 17.17 -15.86
CA CYS A 249 39.50 15.86 -15.22
C CYS A 249 38.16 15.13 -15.16
N LYS A 250 38.16 13.81 -15.38
CA LYS A 250 36.99 12.93 -15.25
C LYS A 250 37.15 12.00 -14.05
N SER A 251 36.03 11.71 -13.38
CA SER A 251 35.92 10.62 -12.41
C SER A 251 35.69 9.28 -13.10
N ASP A 252 35.82 8.18 -12.36
CA ASP A 252 35.34 6.88 -12.82
C ASP A 252 33.83 6.90 -13.01
N LYS A 253 33.32 6.11 -13.97
CA LYS A 253 31.89 5.96 -14.18
C LYS A 253 31.27 5.19 -13.00
N PHE A 254 30.09 5.61 -12.54
CA PHE A 254 29.35 4.97 -11.45
C PHE A 254 27.87 4.79 -11.81
N LEU A 255 27.18 3.91 -11.09
CA LEU A 255 25.77 3.58 -11.34
C LEU A 255 24.87 4.15 -10.25
N VAL A 256 23.77 4.81 -10.64
CA VAL A 256 22.69 5.23 -9.74
C VAL A 256 21.37 4.79 -10.36
N GLN A 257 20.66 3.88 -9.67
CA GLN A 257 19.42 3.25 -10.16
C GLN A 257 19.51 2.75 -11.62
N ASN A 258 20.62 2.08 -11.97
CA ASN A 258 20.93 1.55 -13.30
C ASN A 258 21.25 2.59 -14.39
N PHE A 259 21.38 3.87 -14.06
CA PHE A 259 21.92 4.87 -14.97
C PHE A 259 23.40 5.09 -14.70
N GLN A 260 24.18 5.15 -15.78
CA GLN A 260 25.60 5.40 -15.72
C GLN A 260 25.87 6.89 -15.68
N PHE A 261 26.60 7.31 -14.66
CA PHE A 261 26.96 8.69 -14.39
C PHE A 261 28.48 8.86 -14.34
N GLN A 262 28.96 10.04 -14.72
CA GLN A 262 30.36 10.42 -14.59
C GLN A 262 30.46 11.90 -14.20
N PHE A 263 31.23 12.21 -13.14
CA PHE A 263 31.61 13.58 -12.86
C PHE A 263 32.78 14.02 -13.72
N CYS A 264 32.71 15.24 -14.24
CA CYS A 264 33.81 15.92 -14.91
C CYS A 264 34.05 17.27 -14.24
N ILE A 265 35.30 17.69 -14.10
CA ILE A 265 35.67 19.04 -13.69
C ILE A 265 36.36 19.73 -14.86
N LEU A 266 35.86 20.90 -15.21
CA LEU A 266 36.53 21.85 -16.10
C LEU A 266 37.14 22.97 -15.25
N SER A 267 38.41 23.29 -15.48
CA SER A 267 39.09 24.45 -14.91
C SER A 267 39.19 25.51 -16.01
N ASP A 268 38.40 26.57 -15.89
CA ASP A 268 38.38 27.65 -16.87
C ASP A 268 39.53 28.64 -16.59
N ARG A 269 40.67 28.47 -17.28
CA ARG A 269 41.79 29.41 -17.20
C ARG A 269 41.60 30.66 -18.04
N ASP A 270 40.74 30.60 -19.05
CA ASP A 270 40.55 31.66 -20.04
C ASP A 270 39.28 32.47 -19.78
N SER A 271 38.67 32.31 -18.59
CA SER A 271 37.56 33.17 -18.19
C SER A 271 38.02 34.63 -18.24
N ILE A 272 37.18 35.48 -18.83
CA ILE A 272 37.46 36.90 -19.10
C ILE A 272 37.87 37.66 -17.81
N GLU A 273 37.58 37.11 -16.64
CA GLU A 273 37.89 37.70 -15.32
C GLU A 273 39.17 37.16 -14.65
N GLY A 274 39.93 36.26 -15.28
CA GLY A 274 41.14 35.68 -14.68
C GLY A 274 40.90 34.82 -13.43
N LYS A 275 39.63 34.47 -13.15
CA LYS A 275 39.24 33.58 -12.07
C LYS A 275 39.13 32.16 -12.61
N SER A 276 39.94 31.26 -12.07
CA SER A 276 39.84 29.84 -12.39
C SER A 276 38.73 29.20 -11.58
N TYR A 277 37.75 28.64 -12.28
CA TYR A 277 36.59 27.99 -11.69
C TYR A 277 36.57 26.50 -11.97
N ILE A 278 36.20 25.71 -10.96
CA ILE A 278 35.87 24.29 -11.12
C ILE A 278 34.39 24.18 -11.47
N ARG A 279 34.08 23.75 -12.70
CA ARG A 279 32.72 23.39 -13.13
C ARG A 279 32.54 21.88 -13.05
N LEU A 280 31.63 21.42 -12.21
CA LEU A 280 31.30 20.01 -12.12
C LEU A 280 30.13 19.64 -13.03
N GLN A 281 30.37 18.70 -13.93
CA GLN A 281 29.42 18.19 -14.90
C GLN A 281 29.11 16.74 -14.57
N LEU A 282 27.84 16.36 -14.69
CA LEU A 282 27.40 14.98 -14.63
C LEU A 282 27.02 14.55 -16.05
N ASP A 283 27.70 13.55 -16.59
CA ASP A 283 27.44 12.99 -17.92
C ASP A 283 26.70 11.65 -17.79
N SER A 284 25.75 11.40 -18.69
CA SER A 284 25.02 10.14 -18.78
C SER A 284 24.77 9.80 -20.24
N SER A 285 25.69 9.01 -20.82
CA SER A 285 25.59 8.52 -22.20
C SER A 285 24.43 7.55 -22.43
N ASP A 286 23.87 6.99 -21.36
CA ASP A 286 23.02 5.80 -21.41
C ASP A 286 21.53 6.10 -21.16
N ILE A 287 21.10 7.37 -21.29
CA ILE A 287 19.68 7.72 -21.16
C ILE A 287 18.95 7.42 -22.47
N PRO A 288 17.94 6.55 -22.48
CA PRO A 288 17.13 6.31 -23.66
C PRO A 288 16.52 7.60 -24.24
N LYS A 289 16.42 7.69 -25.57
CA LYS A 289 15.75 8.81 -26.23
C LYS A 289 14.31 8.98 -25.72
N GLY A 290 13.89 10.23 -25.49
CA GLY A 290 12.57 10.57 -24.95
C GLY A 290 12.44 10.40 -23.43
N LYS A 291 13.45 9.86 -22.74
CA LYS A 291 13.46 9.70 -21.29
C LYS A 291 14.17 10.87 -20.62
N PHE A 292 13.57 11.36 -19.54
CA PHE A 292 14.12 12.44 -18.73
C PHE A 292 14.30 12.01 -17.28
N ILE A 293 15.40 12.44 -16.67
CA ILE A 293 15.78 12.09 -15.30
C ILE A 293 16.02 13.37 -14.52
N ASN A 294 15.17 13.64 -13.54
CA ASN A 294 15.39 14.70 -12.55
C ASN A 294 16.29 14.16 -11.44
N THR A 295 17.37 14.85 -11.17
CA THR A 295 18.37 14.49 -10.18
C THR A 295 18.64 15.64 -9.23
N GLU A 296 18.96 15.29 -7.99
CA GLU A 296 19.51 16.17 -6.96
C GLU A 296 20.94 15.70 -6.68
N ILE A 297 21.88 16.64 -6.72
CA ILE A 297 23.30 16.38 -6.55
C ILE A 297 23.78 17.19 -5.36
N SER A 298 24.40 16.52 -4.41
CA SER A 298 25.12 17.15 -3.31
C SER A 298 26.60 16.83 -3.43
N LEU A 299 27.45 17.85 -3.41
CA LEU A 299 28.90 17.72 -3.45
C LEU A 299 29.49 18.27 -2.17
N LYS A 300 30.51 17.60 -1.66
CA LYS A 300 31.23 17.95 -0.45
C LYS A 300 32.73 17.94 -0.72
N PHE A 301 33.34 19.11 -0.71
CA PHE A 301 34.79 19.27 -0.80
C PHE A 301 35.35 19.15 0.61
N LYS A 302 36.18 18.14 0.84
CA LYS A 302 36.68 17.83 2.18
C LYS A 302 37.90 18.69 2.50
N ASN A 303 37.81 19.49 3.57
CA ASN A 303 38.97 20.20 4.09
C ASN A 303 39.94 19.19 4.73
N GLN A 304 41.23 19.28 4.40
CA GLN A 304 42.25 18.32 4.81
C GLN A 304 43.24 18.85 5.86
N SER A 305 43.29 20.17 6.09
CA SER A 305 44.24 20.79 7.01
C SER A 305 43.86 22.18 7.54
N GLY A 306 42.75 22.77 7.13
CA GLY A 306 42.32 24.11 7.53
C GLY A 306 41.33 24.13 8.71
N PRO A 307 41.17 25.29 9.37
CA PRO A 307 40.15 25.50 10.39
C PRO A 307 38.74 25.63 9.79
N LEU A 308 38.64 25.87 8.48
CA LEU A 308 37.36 25.95 7.78
C LEU A 308 36.72 24.55 7.69
N GLY A 309 35.40 24.52 7.78
CA GLY A 309 34.62 23.30 7.54
C GLY A 309 34.73 22.80 6.10
N ASN A 310 33.98 21.74 5.79
CA ASN A 310 33.84 21.27 4.41
C ASN A 310 32.99 22.27 3.61
N LEU A 311 33.27 22.41 2.30
CA LEU A 311 32.40 23.16 1.40
C LEU A 311 31.34 22.23 0.83
N TYR A 312 30.10 22.71 0.74
CA TYR A 312 28.97 21.97 0.23
C TYR A 312 28.37 22.70 -0.98
N LEU A 313 28.03 21.96 -2.02
CA LEU A 313 27.28 22.46 -3.16
C LEU A 313 26.10 21.54 -3.43
N GLU A 314 24.93 22.13 -3.65
CA GLU A 314 23.72 21.40 -3.99
C GLU A 314 23.16 21.90 -5.31
N SER A 315 22.68 20.98 -6.15
CA SER A 315 22.13 21.28 -7.46
C SER A 315 20.99 20.35 -7.81
N ASN A 316 20.03 20.86 -8.59
CA ASN A 316 19.01 20.04 -9.23
C ASN A 316 19.24 20.08 -10.74
N LEU A 317 19.41 18.90 -11.36
CA LEU A 317 19.68 18.75 -12.79
C LEU A 317 18.65 17.84 -13.44
N THR A 318 18.21 18.20 -14.64
CA THR A 318 17.40 17.33 -15.51
C THR A 318 18.23 16.85 -16.68
N PHE A 319 18.20 15.54 -16.94
CA PHE A 319 18.87 14.91 -18.07
C PHE A 319 17.86 14.38 -19.10
N PRO A 320 18.17 14.34 -20.40
CA PRO A 320 19.35 14.98 -21.01
C PRO A 320 19.27 16.51 -20.85
N ILE A 321 20.44 17.15 -20.73
CA ILE A 321 20.50 18.61 -20.64
C ILE A 321 20.21 19.16 -22.04
N LEU A 322 19.07 19.86 -22.19
CA LEU A 322 18.56 20.31 -23.50
C LEU A 322 19.29 21.54 -24.08
N THR A 323 20.28 22.10 -23.39
CA THR A 323 20.99 23.29 -23.88
C THR A 323 21.96 22.93 -25.00
N SER A 324 21.89 23.67 -26.10
CA SER A 324 22.59 23.44 -27.39
C SER A 324 24.12 23.50 -27.33
N ASP A 325 24.70 23.97 -26.23
CA ASP A 325 26.14 24.10 -26.07
C ASP A 325 26.70 22.82 -25.42
N SER A 326 27.00 21.84 -26.26
CA SER A 326 27.95 20.74 -26.01
C SER A 326 28.00 20.24 -24.55
N GLY A 327 26.88 19.68 -24.08
CA GLY A 327 26.89 18.50 -23.21
C GLY A 327 27.13 18.69 -21.70
N CYS A 328 27.21 19.90 -21.14
CA CYS A 328 27.66 20.07 -19.75
C CYS A 328 26.60 20.69 -18.81
N GLY A 329 26.41 20.10 -17.62
CA GLY A 329 25.39 20.48 -16.63
C GLY A 329 25.56 21.85 -15.97
N VAL A 330 24.65 22.20 -15.05
CA VAL A 330 24.60 23.50 -14.36
C VAL A 330 25.94 23.80 -13.70
N GLY A 331 26.56 24.88 -14.16
CA GLY A 331 27.88 25.30 -13.71
C GLY A 331 27.83 25.95 -12.34
N HIS A 332 27.86 25.14 -11.29
CA HIS A 332 28.35 25.64 -10.01
C HIS A 332 29.85 25.80 -10.12
N SER A 333 30.31 27.02 -9.92
CA SER A 333 31.69 27.41 -10.09
C SER A 333 32.29 27.69 -8.71
N ILE A 334 33.30 26.90 -8.32
CA ILE A 334 34.10 27.20 -7.12
C ILE A 334 35.37 27.89 -7.58
N ASN A 335 35.69 29.02 -6.96
CA ASN A 335 36.96 29.68 -7.18
C ASN A 335 38.09 28.76 -6.69
N THR A 336 38.98 28.40 -7.60
CA THR A 336 40.17 27.57 -7.30
C THR A 336 41.03 28.15 -6.19
N HIS A 337 41.13 29.48 -6.10
CA HIS A 337 41.83 30.17 -5.03
C HIS A 337 41.25 29.81 -3.64
N ASP A 338 39.93 29.66 -3.53
CA ASP A 338 39.29 29.29 -2.27
C ASP A 338 39.62 27.85 -1.85
N LEU A 339 39.88 26.96 -2.82
CA LEU A 339 40.31 25.59 -2.53
C LEU A 339 41.79 25.55 -2.13
N GLU A 340 42.63 26.30 -2.84
CA GLU A 340 44.08 26.34 -2.65
C GLU A 340 44.48 27.01 -1.34
N SER A 341 43.86 28.14 -1.00
CA SER A 341 44.24 28.96 0.16
C SER A 341 43.67 28.46 1.49
N ASN A 342 42.68 27.56 1.47
CA ASN A 342 41.93 27.18 2.67
C ASN A 342 42.10 25.71 3.12
N GLY A 343 43.12 25.02 2.65
CA GLY A 343 43.46 23.67 3.12
C GLY A 343 42.63 22.52 2.51
N PHE A 344 41.89 22.77 1.43
CA PHE A 344 41.21 21.69 0.68
C PHE A 344 42.20 20.88 -0.16
N ILE A 345 43.32 21.47 -0.54
CA ILE A 345 44.41 20.81 -1.26
C ILE A 345 45.51 20.42 -0.26
N LYS A 346 45.78 19.11 -0.15
CA LYS A 346 46.90 18.58 0.67
C LYS A 346 47.65 17.53 -0.12
N ASN A 347 48.99 17.58 -0.09
CA ASN A 347 49.86 16.67 -0.85
C ASN A 347 49.49 16.60 -2.34
N ASN A 348 49.13 17.75 -2.93
CA ASN A 348 48.67 17.83 -4.32
C ASN A 348 47.43 16.95 -4.62
N THR A 349 46.55 16.77 -3.62
CA THR A 349 45.31 16.00 -3.76
C THR A 349 44.09 16.79 -3.32
N LEU A 350 42.98 16.61 -4.04
CA LEU A 350 41.66 17.13 -3.71
C LEU A 350 40.69 15.96 -3.44
N LEU A 351 39.91 16.07 -2.37
CA LEU A 351 38.93 15.05 -1.97
C LEU A 351 37.51 15.60 -2.10
N ILE A 352 36.70 14.93 -2.92
CA ILE A 352 35.31 15.29 -3.17
C ILE A 352 34.44 14.09 -2.80
N SER A 353 33.39 14.31 -2.03
CA SER A 353 32.32 13.32 -1.85
C SER A 353 31.09 13.83 -2.58
N ALA A 354 30.44 12.98 -3.35
CA ALA A 354 29.26 13.33 -4.12
C ALA A 354 28.11 12.40 -3.75
N GLU A 355 26.91 12.93 -3.72
CA GLU A 355 25.67 12.19 -3.54
C GLU A 355 24.72 12.54 -4.67
N VAL A 356 24.28 11.54 -5.44
CA VAL A 356 23.35 11.74 -6.56
C VAL A 356 22.05 11.02 -6.26
N LYS A 357 20.95 11.75 -6.21
CA LYS A 357 19.62 11.23 -5.96
C LYS A 357 18.73 11.47 -7.17
N ILE A 358 18.21 10.40 -7.76
CA ILE A 358 17.16 10.51 -8.78
C ILE A 358 15.85 10.82 -8.06
N LYS A 359 15.26 11.99 -8.37
CA LYS A 359 13.97 12.43 -7.85
C LYS A 359 12.84 11.81 -8.65
N ASP A 360 12.87 12.03 -9.97
CA ASP A 360 11.82 11.60 -10.88
C ASP A 360 12.39 11.09 -12.21
N ILE A 361 11.66 10.19 -12.84
CA ILE A 361 11.92 9.69 -14.18
C ILE A 361 10.62 9.83 -14.98
N PHE A 362 10.66 10.56 -16.08
CA PHE A 362 9.49 10.75 -16.94
C PHE A 362 9.83 10.57 -18.42
N TRP A 363 8.80 10.34 -19.23
CA TRP A 363 8.92 10.19 -20.67
C TRP A 363 8.20 11.34 -21.34
N LEU A 364 8.85 11.99 -22.30
CA LEU A 364 8.18 12.85 -23.25
C LEU A 364 7.52 11.94 -24.29
N VAL A 365 6.20 11.85 -24.22
CA VAL A 365 5.37 11.22 -25.25
C VAL A 365 5.11 12.31 -26.28
N GLU A 366 5.66 12.13 -27.49
CA GLU A 366 5.35 12.99 -28.65
C GLU A 366 3.93 12.74 -29.18
#